data_AF-A0AAP5KNW8-F1
#
_entry.id   AF-A0AAP5KNW8-F1
#
_cell.length_a   1.000
_cell.length_b   1.000
_cell.length_c   1.000
_cell.angle_alpha   90.00
_cell.angle_beta   90.00
_cell.angle_gamma   90.00
#
_symmetry.space_group_name_H-M   'P 1'
#
loop_
_entity.id
_entity.type
_entity.pdbx_description
1 polymer ?
#
loop_
_entity_poly.entity_id
_entity_poly.type
_entity_poly.pdbx_seq_one_letter_code
_entity_poly.pdbx_strand_id
1 'polypeptide(L)'
;MKILRYFFHVLQVGLIYAMYLMDDLYKNHLGFMRNVSFYSHKIETSMVGSKLFLLPLLLVVIAVFLIIRKRSWETVLLMIMGITFLIWQGLVPVTATPIYYLISGILGVGCLLQLMNVFLKRSQSL
;
A
#
# COMPACT_ATOMS: atom_id res chain seq x y z
N MET A 1 5.89 14.43 19.62
CA MET A 1 5.63 13.52 18.47
C MET A 1 4.23 13.60 17.86
N LYS A 2 3.27 14.39 18.40
CA LYS A 2 1.93 14.55 17.79
C LYS A 2 2.00 15.15 16.37
N ILE A 3 2.82 16.18 16.18
CA ILE A 3 3.02 16.86 14.89
C ILE A 3 3.52 15.89 13.80
N LEU A 4 4.50 15.05 14.12
CA LEU A 4 5.04 14.06 13.17
C LEU A 4 3.97 13.05 12.72
N ARG A 5 3.09 12.62 13.63
CA ARG A 5 1.97 11.73 13.29
C ARG A 5 0.96 12.40 12.36
N TYR A 6 0.63 13.66 12.62
CA TYR A 6 -0.22 14.44 11.71
C TYR A 6 0.42 14.58 10.34
N PHE A 7 1.73 14.83 10.27
CA PHE A 7 2.46 14.87 9.03
C PHE A 7 2.37 13.54 8.26
N PHE A 8 2.50 12.39 8.93
CA PHE A 8 2.31 11.08 8.30
C PHE A 8 0.89 10.89 7.75
N HIS A 9 -0.14 11.34 8.46
CA HIS A 9 -1.52 11.28 7.95
C HIS A 9 -1.74 12.18 6.75
N VAL A 10 -1.19 13.41 6.75
CA VAL A 10 -1.24 14.30 5.58
C VAL A 10 -0.54 13.67 4.38
N LEU A 11 0.62 13.04 4.60
CA LEU A 11 1.36 12.37 3.54
C LEU A 11 0.60 11.15 3.00
N GLN A 12 -0.07 10.37 3.85
CA GLN A 12 -0.96 9.28 3.42
C GLN A 12 -2.12 9.78 2.55
N VAL A 13 -2.74 10.91 2.89
CA VAL A 13 -3.79 11.52 2.06
C VAL A 13 -3.23 12.02 0.73
N GLY A 14 -2.08 12.68 0.75
CA GLY A 14 -1.40 13.14 -0.47
C GLY A 14 -1.01 11.99 -1.40
N LEU A 15 -0.59 10.86 -0.83
CA LEU A 15 -0.31 9.62 -1.55
C LEU A 15 -1.55 9.05 -2.26
N ILE A 16 -2.72 9.06 -1.60
CA ILE A 16 -3.98 8.66 -2.23
C ILE A 16 -4.33 9.60 -3.40
N TYR A 17 -4.16 10.90 -3.21
CA TYR A 17 -4.39 11.88 -4.28
C TYR A 17 -3.44 11.68 -5.47
N ALA A 18 -2.17 11.35 -5.21
CA ALA A 18 -1.19 11.06 -6.26
C ALA A 18 -1.59 9.84 -7.10
N MET A 19 -2.22 8.81 -6.53
CA MET A 19 -2.74 7.67 -7.31
C MET A 19 -3.74 8.13 -8.37
N TYR A 20 -4.67 9.01 -8.00
CA TYR A 20 -5.68 9.54 -8.91
C TYR A 20 -5.06 10.39 -10.04
N LEU A 21 -4.16 11.33 -9.69
CA LEU A 21 -3.53 12.22 -10.66
C LEU A 21 -2.68 11.46 -11.69
N MET A 22 -1.94 10.44 -11.22
CA MET A 22 -1.04 9.68 -12.07
C MET A 22 -1.78 8.73 -13.01
N ASP A 23 -2.93 8.19 -12.59
CA ASP A 23 -3.75 7.34 -13.44
C ASP A 23 -4.15 8.06 -14.73
N ASP A 24 -4.61 9.29 -14.61
CA ASP A 24 -5.04 10.11 -15.76
C ASP A 24 -3.84 10.52 -16.64
N LEU A 25 -2.71 10.87 -16.02
CA LEU A 25 -1.49 11.25 -16.75
C LEU A 25 -0.94 10.09 -17.60
N TYR A 26 -0.85 8.89 -17.02
CA TYR A 26 -0.17 7.76 -17.66
C TYR A 26 -1.05 6.98 -18.65
N LYS A 27 -2.38 7.07 -18.54
CA LYS A 27 -3.31 6.50 -19.53
C LYS A 27 -3.19 7.12 -20.92
N ASN A 28 -2.65 8.34 -21.02
CA ASN A 28 -2.55 9.07 -22.28
C ASN A 28 -1.18 8.94 -22.97
N HIS A 29 -0.21 8.26 -22.35
CA HIS A 29 1.15 8.16 -22.86
C HIS A 29 1.43 6.78 -23.50
N LEU A 30 1.24 6.69 -24.83
CA LEU A 30 1.37 5.46 -25.64
C LEU A 30 2.66 4.66 -25.38
N GLY A 31 3.81 5.34 -25.31
CA GLY A 31 5.10 4.67 -25.04
C GLY A 31 5.18 4.07 -23.63
N PHE A 32 4.50 4.67 -22.66
CA PHE A 32 4.43 4.14 -21.30
C PHE A 32 3.53 2.90 -21.27
N MET A 33 2.35 2.98 -21.87
CA MET A 33 1.41 1.86 -21.91
C MET A 33 2.00 0.61 -22.58
N ARG A 34 2.72 0.76 -23.71
CA ARG A 34 3.38 -0.38 -24.38
C ARG A 34 4.43 -1.05 -23.49
N ASN A 35 5.29 -0.26 -22.84
CA ASN A 35 6.33 -0.80 -21.98
C ASN A 35 5.72 -1.49 -20.76
N VAL A 36 4.76 -0.86 -20.09
CA VAL A 36 4.10 -1.46 -18.93
C VAL A 36 3.42 -2.76 -19.30
N SER A 37 2.66 -2.82 -20.40
CA SER A 37 2.02 -4.05 -20.85
C SER A 37 3.00 -5.20 -21.03
N PHE A 38 4.18 -4.94 -21.61
CA PHE A 38 5.22 -5.95 -21.80
C PHE A 38 5.80 -6.44 -20.46
N TYR A 39 6.13 -5.53 -19.53
CA TYR A 39 6.68 -5.90 -18.23
C TYR A 39 5.64 -6.57 -17.32
N SER A 40 4.37 -6.14 -17.36
CA SER A 40 3.28 -6.75 -16.60
C SER A 40 3.12 -8.22 -16.95
N HIS A 41 3.12 -8.57 -18.24
CA HIS A 41 3.03 -9.97 -18.66
C HIS A 41 4.23 -10.79 -18.18
N LYS A 42 5.45 -10.24 -18.25
CA LYS A 42 6.66 -10.92 -17.77
C LYS A 42 6.58 -11.19 -16.26
N ILE A 43 6.10 -10.21 -15.49
CA ILE A 43 5.97 -10.32 -14.03
C ILE A 43 4.86 -11.31 -13.67
N GLU A 44 3.72 -11.26 -14.35
CA GLU A 44 2.60 -12.19 -14.14
C GLU A 44 3.03 -13.65 -14.30
N THR A 45 3.89 -13.94 -15.30
CA THR A 45 4.46 -15.29 -15.50
C THR A 45 5.62 -15.64 -14.56
N SER A 46 6.11 -14.70 -13.76
CA SER A 46 7.27 -14.90 -12.90
C SER A 46 6.90 -15.45 -11.52
N MET A 47 7.83 -16.16 -10.89
CA MET A 47 7.67 -16.64 -9.50
C MET A 47 7.54 -15.49 -8.49
N VAL A 48 8.05 -14.30 -8.81
CA VAL A 48 7.94 -13.12 -7.93
C VAL A 48 6.54 -12.53 -8.03
N GLY A 49 6.00 -12.41 -9.25
CA GLY A 49 4.65 -11.89 -9.49
C GLY A 49 3.57 -12.72 -8.77
N SER A 50 3.68 -14.05 -8.82
CA SER A 50 2.74 -14.94 -8.13
C SER A 50 2.77 -14.85 -6.60
N LYS A 51 3.74 -14.12 -6.02
CA LYS A 51 3.94 -13.99 -4.58
C LYS A 51 3.83 -12.56 -4.07
N LEU A 52 3.42 -11.59 -4.90
CA LEU A 52 3.32 -10.18 -4.49
C LEU A 52 2.34 -9.95 -3.33
N PHE A 53 1.33 -10.81 -3.18
CA PHE A 53 0.36 -10.75 -2.07
C PHE A 53 0.95 -11.10 -0.69
N LEU A 54 2.15 -11.70 -0.62
CA LEU A 54 2.74 -12.12 0.66
C LEU A 54 3.08 -10.92 1.57
N LEU A 55 3.53 -9.80 0.99
CA LEU A 55 3.83 -8.59 1.75
C LEU A 55 2.58 -7.99 2.43
N PRO A 56 1.47 -7.69 1.70
CA PRO A 56 0.26 -7.22 2.36
C PRO A 56 -0.32 -8.25 3.33
N LEU A 57 -0.22 -9.55 3.03
CA LEU A 57 -0.66 -10.60 3.96
C LEU A 57 0.11 -10.51 5.28
N LEU A 58 1.44 -10.38 5.23
CA LEU A 58 2.28 -10.21 6.42
C LEU A 58 1.87 -8.96 7.21
N LEU A 59 1.61 -7.84 6.53
CA LEU A 59 1.16 -6.60 7.19
C LEU A 59 -0.19 -6.77 7.89
N VAL A 60 -1.14 -7.48 7.29
CA VAL A 60 -2.43 -7.81 7.93
C VAL A 60 -2.22 -8.68 9.16
N VAL A 61 -1.39 -9.73 9.07
CA VAL A 61 -1.07 -10.58 10.22
C VAL A 61 -0.45 -9.77 11.37
N ILE A 62 0.50 -8.89 11.06
CA ILE A 62 1.10 -7.97 12.04
C ILE A 62 0.02 -7.07 12.65
N ALA A 63 -0.87 -6.50 11.85
CA ALA A 63 -1.93 -5.62 12.34
C ALA A 63 -2.89 -6.35 13.29
N VAL A 64 -3.29 -7.58 12.96
CA VAL A 64 -4.13 -8.43 13.82
C VAL A 64 -3.43 -8.72 15.14
N PHE A 65 -2.15 -9.14 15.10
CA PHE A 65 -1.36 -9.37 16.30
C PHE A 65 -1.28 -8.11 17.18
N LEU A 66 -1.07 -6.94 16.58
CA LEU A 66 -1.01 -5.67 17.29
C LEU A 66 -2.36 -5.31 17.93
N ILE A 67 -3.49 -5.55 17.25
CA ILE A 67 -4.84 -5.33 17.79
C ILE A 67 -5.08 -6.20 19.02
N ILE A 68 -4.75 -7.50 18.95
CA ILE A 68 -4.90 -8.44 20.07
C ILE A 68 -4.10 -7.97 21.28
N ARG A 69 -2.85 -7.53 21.07
CA ARG A 69 -1.98 -7.01 22.14
C ARG A 69 -2.52 -5.73 22.79
N LYS A 70 -2.94 -4.75 21.99
CA LYS A 70 -3.48 -3.45 22.45
C LYS A 70 -4.17 -2.76 21.29
N ARG A 71 -5.50 -2.78 21.31
CA ARG A 71 -6.34 -2.11 20.32
C ARG A 71 -6.15 -0.60 20.40
N SER A 72 -5.86 0.01 19.25
CA SER A 72 -5.90 1.46 19.06
C SER A 72 -6.46 1.80 17.67
N TRP A 73 -6.89 3.05 17.48
CA TRP A 73 -7.34 3.53 16.17
C TRP A 73 -6.28 3.36 15.08
N GLU A 74 -5.00 3.52 15.43
CA GLU A 74 -3.87 3.40 14.52
C GLU A 74 -3.65 1.94 14.07
N THR A 75 -3.84 0.97 14.98
CA THR A 75 -3.76 -0.46 14.63
C THR A 75 -4.95 -0.90 13.78
N VAL A 76 -6.14 -0.34 14.03
CA VAL A 76 -7.32 -0.60 13.20
C VAL A 76 -7.13 0.00 11.81
N LEU A 77 -6.60 1.22 11.70
CA LEU A 77 -6.29 1.84 10.42
C LEU A 77 -5.23 1.05 9.64
N LEU A 78 -4.19 0.54 10.31
CA LEU A 78 -3.19 -0.34 9.68
C LEU A 78 -3.85 -1.61 9.11
N MET A 79 -4.78 -2.22 9.86
CA MET A 79 -5.50 -3.41 9.40
C MET A 79 -6.35 -3.11 8.17
N ILE A 80 -7.09 -2.01 8.16
CA ILE A 80 -7.90 -1.60 6.99
C ILE A 80 -7.00 -1.38 5.78
N MET A 81 -5.92 -0.60 5.91
CA MET A 81 -4.98 -0.36 4.82
C MET A 81 -4.31 -1.64 4.32
N GLY A 82 -3.92 -2.53 5.24
CA GLY A 82 -3.34 -3.84 4.90
C GLY A 82 -4.32 -4.72 4.12
N ILE A 83 -5.60 -4.74 4.52
CA ILE A 83 -6.64 -5.49 3.80
C ILE A 83 -6.88 -4.88 2.42
N THR A 84 -6.97 -3.56 2.30
CA THR A 84 -7.08 -2.88 0.99
C THR A 84 -5.90 -3.23 0.09
N PHE A 85 -4.68 -3.24 0.63
CA PHE A 85 -3.49 -3.62 -0.12
C PHE A 85 -3.49 -5.10 -0.50
N LEU A 86 -3.98 -5.98 0.37
CA LEU A 86 -4.12 -7.41 0.09
C LEU A 86 -5.15 -7.66 -1.01
N ILE A 87 -6.29 -6.96 -0.98
CA ILE A 87 -7.31 -7.04 -2.03
C ILE A 87 -6.73 -6.57 -3.36
N TRP A 88 -6.00 -5.45 -3.38
CA TRP A 88 -5.34 -4.94 -4.57
C TRP A 88 -4.36 -5.96 -5.17
N GLN A 89 -3.50 -6.56 -4.35
CA GLN A 89 -2.49 -7.52 -4.81
C GLN A 89 -3.04 -8.92 -5.11
N GLY A 90 -4.12 -9.33 -4.44
CA GLY A 90 -4.68 -10.67 -4.54
C GLY A 90 -5.78 -10.82 -5.58
N LEU A 91 -6.56 -9.76 -5.85
CA LEU A 91 -7.73 -9.82 -6.71
C LEU A 91 -7.62 -8.98 -7.99
N VAL A 92 -6.77 -7.95 -8.01
CA VAL A 92 -6.61 -7.11 -9.20
C VAL A 92 -5.45 -7.63 -10.06
N PRO A 93 -5.70 -8.01 -11.32
CA PRO A 93 -4.64 -8.44 -12.22
C PRO A 93 -3.60 -7.35 -12.44
N VAL A 94 -2.35 -7.77 -12.61
CA VAL A 94 -1.20 -6.87 -12.86
C VAL A 94 -1.34 -6.09 -14.17
N THR A 95 -2.19 -6.58 -15.07
CA THR A 95 -2.53 -5.99 -16.38
C THR A 95 -3.76 -5.08 -16.33
N ALA A 96 -4.46 -4.97 -15.18
CA ALA A 96 -5.71 -4.22 -15.08
C ALA A 96 -5.54 -2.70 -15.24
N THR A 97 -4.39 -2.15 -14.83
CA THR A 97 -4.08 -0.72 -15.02
C THR A 97 -2.60 -0.51 -15.29
N PRO A 98 -2.21 0.46 -16.15
CA PRO A 98 -0.81 0.82 -16.39
C PRO A 98 -0.06 1.29 -15.14
N ILE A 99 -0.78 1.78 -14.13
CA ILE A 99 -0.17 2.28 -12.89
C ILE A 99 -0.22 1.24 -11.75
N TYR A 100 -0.37 -0.04 -12.07
CA TYR A 100 -0.54 -1.10 -11.06
C TYR A 100 0.54 -1.10 -9.98
N TYR A 101 1.80 -1.01 -10.42
CA TYR A 101 2.96 -1.01 -9.51
C TYR A 101 3.08 0.29 -8.73
N LEU A 102 2.63 1.41 -9.28
CA LEU A 102 2.60 2.69 -8.58
C LEU A 102 1.57 2.64 -7.43
N ILE A 103 0.35 2.17 -7.71
CA ILE A 103 -0.68 1.96 -6.67
C ILE A 103 -0.15 1.03 -5.58
N SER A 104 0.49 -0.06 -5.98
CA SER A 104 1.09 -1.03 -5.06
C SER A 104 2.18 -0.43 -4.18
N GLY A 105 3.09 0.36 -4.77
CA GLY A 105 4.13 1.06 -4.04
C GLY A 105 3.56 2.07 -3.07
N ILE A 106 2.53 2.83 -3.49
CA ILE A 106 1.87 3.82 -2.65
C ILE A 106 1.15 3.16 -1.46
N LEU A 107 0.40 2.07 -1.70
CA LEU A 107 -0.24 1.31 -0.62
C LEU A 107 0.79 0.74 0.36
N GLY A 108 1.92 0.24 -0.15
CA GLY A 108 3.05 -0.22 0.67
C GLY A 108 3.63 0.88 1.55
N VAL A 109 3.98 2.04 0.98
CA VAL A 109 4.49 3.20 1.73
C VAL A 109 3.45 3.69 2.75
N GLY A 110 2.17 3.76 2.37
CA GLY A 110 1.09 4.13 3.26
C GLY A 110 1.01 3.22 4.50
N CYS A 111 1.12 1.90 4.29
CA CYS A 111 1.14 0.93 5.39
C CYS A 111 2.37 1.08 6.28
N LEU A 112 3.55 1.34 5.72
CA LEU A 112 4.78 1.56 6.50
C LEU A 112 4.67 2.81 7.38
N LEU A 113 4.17 3.92 6.83
CA LEU A 113 3.91 5.14 7.59
C LEU A 113 2.88 4.89 8.71
N GLN A 114 1.87 4.07 8.44
CA GLN A 114 0.87 3.71 9.44
C GLN A 114 1.47 2.84 10.54
N LEU A 115 2.35 1.92 10.19
CA LEU A 115 3.08 1.10 11.14
C LEU A 115 4.00 1.96 12.03
N MET A 116 4.70 2.95 11.45
CA MET A 116 5.48 3.94 12.20
C MET A 116 4.58 4.73 13.18
N ASN A 117 3.39 5.16 12.75
CA ASN A 117 2.40 5.82 13.62
C ASN A 117 2.01 4.96 14.83
N VAL A 118 1.80 3.65 14.61
CA VAL A 118 1.48 2.70 15.69
C VAL A 118 2.61 2.62 16.71
N PHE A 119 3.85 2.46 16.26
CA PHE A 119 5.01 2.37 17.16
C PHE A 119 5.26 3.67 17.92
N LEU A 120 5.18 4.82 17.24
CA LEU A 120 5.33 6.13 17.86
C LEU A 120 4.29 6.35 18.96
N LYS A 121 3.03 5.97 18.76
CA LYS A 121 2.00 6.10 19.79
C LYS A 121 2.23 5.18 20.99
N ARG A 122 2.65 3.93 20.74
CA ARG A 122 2.93 2.97 21.81
C ARG A 122 4.13 3.39 22.67
N SER A 123 5.15 3.97 22.05
CA SER A 123 6.31 4.52 22.75
C SER A 123 5.96 5.67 23.70
N GLN A 124 4.83 6.36 23.52
CA GLN A 124 4.39 7.44 24.40
C GLN A 124 3.48 6.96 25.55
N SER A 125 3.04 5.69 25.54
CA SER A 125 2.18 5.12 26.58
C SER A 125 2.93 4.21 27.56
N LEU A 126 4.25 4.16 27.44
CA LEU A 126 5.20 3.57 28.39
C LEU A 126 5.78 4.71 29.21
#